data_AF-A0A1U6GP41-F1
#
_entry.id   AF-A0A1U6GP41-F1
#
_cell.length_a   1.000
_cell.length_b   1.000
_cell.length_c   1.000
_cell.angle_alpha   90.00
_cell.angle_beta   90.00
_cell.angle_gamma   90.00
#
_symmetry.space_group_name_H-M   'P 1'
#
loop_
_entity.id
_entity.type
_entity.pdbx_description
1 polymer ?
#
loop_
_entity_poly.entity_id
_entity_poly.type
_entity_poly.pdbx_seq_one_letter_code
_entity_poly.pdbx_strand_id
1 'polypeptide(L)'
;MRYTLDFKIEVIAYYRQGHTGLATSEKFKVDSKLVQKWVKQYQSGGIDAIKPKSSKAHYSREFKHHVITTMLEQGLSQSEVALTFNISSPALIVIGTKRIGFMACLD
;
A
#
# COMPACT_ATOMS: atom_id res chain seq x y z
N MET A 1 3.46 3.22 3.36
CA MET A 1 4.52 2.43 4.03
C MET A 1 5.36 3.40 4.84
N ARG A 2 5.59 3.19 6.14
CA ARG A 2 6.27 4.19 7.02
C ARG A 2 7.79 4.27 6.84
N TYR A 3 8.41 3.23 6.28
CA TYR A 3 9.87 3.13 6.12
C TYR A 3 10.22 2.81 4.67
N THR A 4 11.22 3.51 4.13
CA THR A 4 11.75 3.30 2.77
C THR A 4 12.52 1.98 2.70
N LEU A 5 12.75 1.47 1.48
CA LEU A 5 13.58 0.28 1.30
C LEU A 5 15.01 0.52 1.78
N ASP A 6 15.59 1.65 1.39
CA ASP A 6 16.97 2.03 1.73
C ASP A 6 17.21 2.05 3.25
N PHE A 7 16.32 2.69 4.01
CA PHE A 7 16.38 2.69 5.46
C PHE A 7 16.34 1.28 6.06
N LYS A 8 15.51 0.38 5.52
CA LYS A 8 15.49 -1.02 5.99
C LYS A 8 16.80 -1.74 5.69
N ILE A 9 17.42 -1.48 4.55
CA ILE A 9 18.71 -2.08 4.18
C ILE A 9 19.77 -1.62 5.19
N GLU A 10 19.82 -0.34 5.54
CA GLU A 10 20.75 0.20 6.53
C GLU A 10 20.59 -0.47 7.91
N VAL A 11 19.34 -0.59 8.39
CA VAL A 11 19.01 -1.26 9.65
C VAL A 11 19.48 -2.72 9.66
N ILE A 12 19.23 -3.46 8.58
CA ILE A 12 19.62 -4.87 8.45
C ILE A 12 21.15 -5.00 8.33
N ALA A 13 21.81 -4.11 7.59
CA ALA A 13 23.26 -4.09 7.47
C ALA A 13 23.92 -3.89 8.84
N TYR A 14 23.41 -2.95 9.65
CA TYR A 14 23.88 -2.75 11.01
C TYR A 14 23.68 -3.98 11.90
N TYR A 15 22.50 -4.62 11.84
CA TYR A 15 22.24 -5.87 12.58
C TYR A 15 23.23 -6.99 12.17
N ARG A 16 23.52 -7.12 10.87
CA ARG A 16 24.43 -8.16 10.34
C ARG A 16 25.89 -7.96 10.70
N GLN A 17 26.29 -6.79 11.20
CA GLN A 17 27.63 -6.56 11.75
C GLN A 17 27.83 -7.21 13.14
N GLY A 18 26.83 -7.92 13.67
CA GLY A 18 26.89 -8.61 14.95
C GLY A 18 26.16 -7.89 16.09
N HIS A 19 25.49 -6.78 15.80
CA HIS A 19 24.71 -6.05 16.80
C HIS A 19 23.42 -6.78 17.14
N THR A 20 23.00 -6.67 18.41
CA THR A 20 21.73 -7.24 18.85
C THR A 20 20.54 -6.46 18.28
N GLY A 21 19.36 -7.09 18.30
CA GLY A 21 18.11 -6.42 17.91
C GLY A 21 17.78 -5.21 18.79
N LEU A 22 18.17 -5.24 20.07
CA LEU A 22 17.99 -4.13 21.00
C LEU A 22 18.92 -2.95 20.64
N ALA A 23 20.21 -3.20 20.46
CA ALA A 23 21.17 -2.15 20.07
C ALA A 23 20.80 -1.51 18.72
N THR A 24 20.31 -2.32 17.77
CA THR A 24 19.81 -1.84 16.48
C THR A 24 18.56 -0.98 16.66
N SER A 25 17.60 -1.43 17.48
CA SER A 25 16.38 -0.69 17.81
C SER A 25 16.69 0.68 18.41
N GLU A 26 17.61 0.75 19.37
CA GLU A 26 18.00 2.00 20.04
C GLU A 26 18.70 2.99 19.12
N LYS A 27 19.56 2.50 18.20
CA LYS A 27 20.28 3.34 17.23
C LYS A 27 19.35 3.95 16.19
N PHE A 28 18.46 3.15 15.62
CA PHE A 28 17.58 3.60 14.53
C PHE A 28 16.21 4.11 15.01
N LYS A 29 15.94 4.05 16.32
CA LYS A 29 14.62 4.36 16.92
C LYS A 29 13.48 3.57 16.25
N VAL A 30 13.74 2.30 15.97
CA VAL A 30 12.79 1.35 15.36
C VAL A 30 12.50 0.25 16.36
N ASP A 31 11.24 -0.12 16.51
CA ASP A 31 10.84 -1.24 17.38
C ASP A 31 11.64 -2.53 17.07
N SER A 32 12.14 -3.20 18.11
CA SER A 32 12.98 -4.39 17.98
C SER A 32 12.27 -5.55 17.25
N LYS A 33 10.94 -5.68 17.35
CA LYS A 33 10.16 -6.67 16.60
C LYS A 33 10.14 -6.35 15.10
N LEU A 34 10.12 -5.06 14.73
CA LEU A 34 10.24 -4.64 13.33
C LEU A 34 11.61 -4.97 12.76
N VAL A 35 12.68 -4.73 13.53
CA VAL A 35 14.06 -5.11 13.14
C VAL A 35 14.11 -6.62 12.86
N GLN A 36 13.66 -7.44 13.81
CA GLN A 36 13.63 -8.91 13.67
C GLN A 36 12.82 -9.36 12.46
N LYS A 37 11.65 -8.73 12.21
CA LYS A 37 10.83 -9.01 11.04
C LYS A 37 11.57 -8.75 9.74
N TRP A 38 12.23 -7.60 9.60
CA TRP A 38 12.95 -7.26 8.38
C TRP A 38 14.16 -8.16 8.15
N VAL A 39 14.90 -8.51 9.21
CA VAL A 39 16.01 -9.46 9.14
C VAL A 39 15.51 -10.82 8.65
N LYS A 40 14.42 -11.36 9.24
CA LYS A 40 13.85 -12.65 8.82
C LYS A 40 13.35 -12.62 7.37
N GLN A 41 12.69 -11.55 6.97
CA GLN A 41 12.25 -11.35 5.57
C GLN A 41 13.45 -11.36 4.63
N TYR A 42 14.50 -10.60 4.95
CA TYR A 42 15.72 -10.54 4.15
C TYR A 42 16.43 -11.89 4.07
N GLN A 43 16.48 -12.66 5.17
CA GLN A 43 17.02 -14.02 5.17
C GLN A 43 16.22 -14.97 4.27
N SER A 44 14.90 -14.78 4.18
CA SER A 44 14.03 -15.66 3.38
C SER A 44 14.06 -15.40 1.87
N GLY A 45 14.31 -14.16 1.44
CA GLY A 45 14.18 -13.78 0.03
C GLY A 45 14.88 -12.47 -0.34
N GLY A 46 15.93 -12.11 0.38
CA GLY A 46 16.78 -10.96 0.08
C GLY A 46 16.04 -9.63 0.06
N ILE A 47 16.47 -8.75 -0.85
CA ILE A 47 15.94 -7.38 -0.99
C ILE A 47 14.47 -7.40 -1.41
N ASP A 48 14.06 -8.30 -2.29
CA ASP A 48 12.68 -8.39 -2.77
C ASP A 48 11.69 -8.72 -1.65
N ALA A 49 12.10 -9.53 -0.67
CA ALA A 49 11.26 -9.89 0.47
C ALA A 49 11.04 -8.73 1.47
N ILE A 50 11.95 -7.75 1.52
CA ILE A 50 11.85 -6.56 2.39
C ILE A 50 11.31 -5.33 1.65
N LYS A 51 11.27 -5.39 0.32
CA LYS A 51 10.76 -4.33 -0.55
C LYS A 51 9.36 -3.94 -0.09
N PRO A 52 9.08 -2.63 0.02
CA PRO A 52 7.72 -2.15 0.18
C PRO A 52 6.81 -2.78 -0.86
N LYS A 53 5.96 -3.73 -0.43
CA LYS A 53 4.81 -4.11 -1.23
C LYS A 53 3.96 -2.86 -1.32
N SER A 54 3.83 -2.27 -2.50
CA SER A 54 2.87 -1.21 -2.74
C SER A 54 1.49 -1.81 -2.57
N SER A 55 1.00 -1.90 -1.33
CA SER A 55 -0.32 -2.45 -0.99
C SER A 55 -1.47 -1.54 -1.41
N LYS A 56 -1.19 -0.58 -2.29
CA LYS A 56 -2.15 0.31 -2.91
C LYS A 56 -1.71 0.37 -4.36
N ALA A 57 -2.50 -0.18 -5.27
CA ALA A 57 -2.46 0.32 -6.64
C ALA A 57 -2.60 1.84 -6.53
N HIS A 58 -1.53 2.56 -6.88
CA HIS A 58 -1.51 4.01 -6.83
C HIS A 58 -2.27 4.51 -8.05
N TYR A 59 -3.59 4.43 -7.95
CA TYR A 59 -4.47 5.09 -8.91
C TYR A 59 -4.33 6.59 -8.73
N SER A 60 -3.99 7.29 -9.82
CA SER A 60 -3.91 8.75 -9.80
C SER A 60 -5.27 9.36 -9.45
N ARG A 61 -5.29 10.64 -9.07
CA ARG A 61 -6.55 11.33 -8.77
C ARG A 61 -7.46 11.35 -9.99
N GLU A 62 -6.86 11.58 -11.15
CA GLU A 62 -7.50 11.64 -12.47
C GLU A 62 -8.09 10.28 -12.83
N PHE A 63 -7.33 9.20 -12.62
CA PHE A 63 -7.83 7.85 -12.84
C PHE A 63 -9.01 7.53 -11.92
N LYS A 64 -8.94 7.87 -10.63
CA LYS A 64 -10.05 7.66 -9.71
C LYS A 64 -11.29 8.45 -10.11
N HIS A 65 -11.10 9.70 -10.55
CA HIS A 65 -12.19 10.53 -11.04
C HIS A 65 -12.83 9.91 -12.28
N HIS A 66 -12.02 9.49 -13.26
CA HIS A 66 -12.50 8.85 -14.47
C HIS A 66 -13.30 7.58 -14.17
N VAL A 67 -12.81 6.70 -13.30
CA VAL A 67 -13.51 5.47 -12.89
C VAL A 67 -14.87 5.79 -12.24
N ILE A 68 -14.93 6.80 -11.36
CA ILE A 68 -16.19 7.20 -10.70
C ILE A 68 -17.17 7.80 -11.71
N THR A 69 -16.71 8.70 -12.59
CA THR A 69 -17.53 9.30 -13.65
C THR A 69 -18.13 8.22 -14.53
N THR A 70 -17.32 7.27 -15.02
CA THR A 70 -17.80 6.15 -15.85
C THR A 70 -18.83 5.29 -15.10
N MET A 71 -18.61 5.01 -13.81
CA MET A 71 -19.55 4.24 -13.00
C MET A 71 -20.92 4.93 -12.92
N LEU A 72 -20.95 6.25 -12.73
CA LEU A 72 -22.17 7.04 -12.63
C LEU A 72 -22.88 7.19 -13.99
N GLU A 73 -22.12 7.52 -15.05
CA GLU A 73 -22.67 7.73 -16.40
C GLU A 73 -23.25 6.45 -17.00
N GLN A 74 -22.60 5.30 -16.73
CA GLN A 74 -23.02 4.01 -17.30
C GLN A 74 -23.89 3.19 -16.33
N GLY A 75 -24.13 3.67 -15.11
CA GLY A 75 -24.91 2.95 -14.09
C GLY A 75 -24.28 1.62 -13.67
N LEU A 76 -22.95 1.48 -13.78
CA LEU A 76 -22.24 0.23 -13.47
C LEU A 76 -22.16 0.00 -11.97
N SER A 77 -22.24 -1.26 -11.55
CA SER A 77 -21.88 -1.64 -10.19
C SER A 77 -20.37 -1.53 -9.94
N GLN A 78 -19.98 -1.51 -8.66
CA GLN A 78 -18.56 -1.47 -8.27
C GLN A 78 -17.75 -2.65 -8.83
N SER A 79 -18.38 -3.81 -9.03
CA SER A 79 -17.73 -5.00 -9.59
C SER A 79 -17.55 -4.88 -11.09
N GLU A 80 -18.55 -4.38 -11.82
CA GLU A 80 -18.49 -4.21 -13.27
C GLU A 80 -17.44 -3.17 -13.66
N VAL A 81 -17.41 -2.01 -12.99
CA VAL A 81 -16.39 -0.99 -13.26
C VAL A 81 -14.98 -1.50 -12.91
N ALA A 82 -14.85 -2.35 -11.90
CA ALA A 82 -13.56 -2.97 -11.56
C ALA A 82 -13.05 -3.90 -12.66
N LEU A 83 -13.95 -4.65 -13.31
CA LEU A 83 -13.62 -5.50 -14.46
C LEU A 83 -13.23 -4.64 -15.67
N THR A 84 -14.01 -3.60 -15.98
CA THR A 84 -13.76 -2.69 -17.11
C THR A 84 -12.38 -2.04 -17.03
N PHE A 85 -11.92 -1.63 -15.85
CA PHE A 85 -10.63 -0.96 -15.64
C PHE A 85 -9.53 -1.87 -15.05
N ASN A 86 -9.76 -3.18 -15.01
CA ASN A 86 -8.83 -4.19 -14.47
C ASN A 86 -8.29 -3.85 -13.06
N ILE A 87 -9.18 -3.41 -12.17
CA ILE A 87 -8.85 -2.93 -10.82
C ILE A 87 -8.78 -4.11 -9.85
N SER A 88 -7.58 -4.42 -9.35
CA SER A 88 -7.37 -5.55 -8.42
C SER A 88 -7.89 -5.33 -6.99
N SER A 89 -8.36 -4.13 -6.65
CA SER A 89 -8.93 -3.81 -5.33
C SER A 89 -9.95 -2.69 -5.43
N PRO A 90 -11.19 -2.99 -5.87
CA PRO A 90 -12.24 -2.00 -6.10
C PRO A 90 -12.56 -1.14 -4.88
N ALA A 91 -12.50 -1.74 -3.68
CA ALA A 91 -12.72 -1.04 -2.43
C ALA A 91 -11.80 0.18 -2.25
N LEU A 92 -10.58 0.17 -2.79
CA LEU A 92 -9.61 1.27 -2.62
C LEU A 92 -9.92 2.51 -3.46
N ILE A 93 -10.79 2.40 -4.47
CA ILE A 93 -11.16 3.52 -5.35
C ILE A 93 -12.33 4.30 -4.77
N VAL A 94 -13.30 3.62 -4.14
CA VAL A 94 -14.57 4.21 -3.70
C VAL A 94 -14.51 4.83 -2.29
N ILE A 95 -13.51 4.47 -1.46
CA ILE A 95 -13.40 4.94 -0.05
C ILE A 95 -13.33 6.48 0.11
N GLY A 96 -13.07 7.24 -0.97
CA GLY A 96 -13.01 8.70 -0.93
C GLY A 96 -14.33 9.47 -1.16
N THR A 97 -15.43 8.82 -1.55
CA THR A 97 -16.60 9.52 -2.13
C THR A 97 -17.95 9.06 -1.58
N LYS A 98 -18.04 8.75 -0.28
CA LYS A 98 -19.36 8.53 0.37
C LYS A 98 -20.19 9.82 0.53
N ARG A 99 -19.86 10.90 -0.17
CA ARG A 99 -20.48 12.23 0.00
C ARG A 99 -20.60 12.97 -1.34
N ILE A 100 -21.17 12.35 -2.37
CA ILE A 100 -21.73 13.09 -3.49
C ILE A 100 -23.06 12.43 -3.87
N GLY A 101 -24.14 13.08 -3.43
CA GLY A 101 -25.44 13.13 -4.07
C GLY A 101 -26.08 11.84 -4.56
N PHE A 102 -26.96 11.30 -3.72
CA PHE A 102 -28.26 10.82 -4.17
C PHE A 102 -28.96 12.00 -4.89
N MET A 103 -28.98 12.04 -6.22
CA MET A 103 -29.99 12.75 -7.04
C MET A 103 -29.67 12.63 -8.53
N ALA A 104 -30.74 12.56 -9.33
CA ALA A 104 -30.86 12.30 -10.77
C ALA A 104 -30.88 10.79 -11.12
N CYS A 105 -31.97 10.17 -11.59
CA CYS A 105 -33.27 10.64 -12.07
C CYS A 105 -34.35 9.57 -11.79
N LEU A 106 -35.45 9.99 -11.18
CA LEU A 106 -36.80 9.47 -11.43
C LEU A 106 -37.68 10.73 -11.51
N ASP A 107 -37.69 11.32 -12.70
CA ASP A 107 -38.75 12.18 -13.23
C ASP A 107 -38.88 11.83 -14.71
#